data_AF-A0A952CRK9-F1
#
_entry.id   AF-A0A952CRK9-F1
#
_cell.length_a   1.000
_cell.length_b   1.000
_cell.length_c   1.000
_cell.angle_alpha   90.00
_cell.angle_beta   90.00
_cell.angle_gamma   90.00
#
_symmetry.space_group_name_H-M   'P 1'
#
loop_
_entity.id
_entity.type
_entity.pdbx_description
1 polymer ?
#
loop_
_entity_poly.entity_id
_entity_poly.type
_entity_poly.pdbx_seq_one_letter_code
_entity_poly.pdbx_strand_id
1 'polypeptide(L)' 'HRHIALEYPLPGDSLYINLGDWIRYDSYAVFDGNDLKLEYYKQK' A
#
# COMPACT_ATOMS: atom_id res chain seq x y z
N HIS A 1 -6.78 -2.81 9.11
CA HIS A 1 -7.05 -2.50 10.53
C HIS A 1 -6.89 -1.03 10.89
N ARG A 2 -5.81 -0.32 10.52
CA ARG A 2 -5.76 1.15 10.72
C ARG A 2 -6.55 1.94 9.66
N HIS A 3 -6.85 1.32 8.51
CA HIS A 3 -7.63 1.93 7.42
C HIS A 3 -7.00 3.23 6.90
N ILE A 4 -5.67 3.33 6.97
CA ILE A 4 -4.89 4.47 6.46
C ILE A 4 -3.94 3.90 5.42
N ALA A 5 -4.12 4.31 4.17
CA ALA A 5 -3.21 3.95 3.09
C ALA A 5 -1.87 4.66 3.30
N LEU A 6 -0.80 3.90 3.54
CA LEU A 6 0.53 4.44 3.85
C LEU A 6 1.63 3.53 3.33
N GLU A 7 2.59 4.14 2.64
CA GLU A 7 3.86 3.53 2.29
C GLU A 7 4.96 4.30 3.02
N TYR A 8 5.80 3.59 3.79
CA TYR A 8 6.82 4.22 4.63
C TYR A 8 8.11 3.38 4.69
N PRO A 9 9.26 3.93 4.26
CA PRO A 9 10.55 3.25 4.39
C PRO A 9 11.02 3.26 5.85
N LEU A 10 11.54 2.12 6.30
CA LEU A 10 12.14 1.94 7.61
C LEU A 10 13.67 1.80 7.50
N PRO A 11 14.43 2.08 8.58
CA PRO A 11 15.86 1.81 8.61
C PRO A 11 16.17 0.34 8.29
N GLY A 12 17.29 0.09 7.61
CA GLY A 12 17.73 -1.27 7.27
C GLY A 12 17.06 -1.86 6.03
N ASP A 13 16.84 -1.04 5.00
CA ASP A 13 16.33 -1.48 3.69
C ASP A 13 14.99 -2.24 3.79
N SER A 14 14.09 -1.71 4.62
CA SER A 14 12.81 -2.33 4.92
C SER A 14 11.67 -1.40 4.53
N LEU A 15 10.58 -1.95 4.02
CA LEU A 15 9.40 -1.18 3.61
C LEU A 15 8.17 -1.59 4.42
N TYR A 16 7.49 -0.61 5.02
CA TYR A 16 6.20 -0.81 5.66
C TYR A 16 5.08 -0.30 4.78
N ILE A 17 4.09 -1.16 4.51
CA ILE A 17 2.88 -0.81 3.79
C ILE A 17 1.65 -1.08 4.67
N ASN A 18 0.78 -0.08 4.80
CA ASN A 18 -0.56 -0.23 5.36
C ASN A 18 -1.60 0.04 4.28
N LEU A 19 -2.58 -0.86 4.14
CA LEU A 19 -3.72 -0.65 3.26
C LEU A 19 -4.77 0.25 3.93
N GLY A 20 -5.37 1.11 3.12
CA GLY A 20 -6.57 1.87 3.47
C GLY A 20 -7.83 1.00 3.52
N ASP A 21 -8.95 1.61 3.90
CA ASP A 21 -10.27 0.98 3.74
C ASP A 21 -10.72 0.88 2.26
N TRP A 22 -11.67 -0.01 2.03
CA TRP A 22 -12.30 -0.26 0.72
C TRP A 22 -13.59 0.55 0.53
N ILE A 23 -13.69 1.71 1.18
CA ILE A 23 -14.79 2.66 1.00
C ILE A 23 -14.25 3.93 0.34
N ARG A 24 -13.04 4.36 0.71
CA ARG A 24 -12.41 5.61 0.28
C ARG A 24 -11.15 5.42 -0.53
N TYR A 25 -10.32 4.45 -0.17
CA TYR A 25 -8.99 4.31 -0.77
C TYR A 25 -8.96 3.25 -1.86
N ASP A 26 -9.69 2.14 -1.70
CA ASP A 26 -9.62 0.97 -2.59
C ASP A 26 -8.16 0.59 -2.92
N SER A 27 -7.31 0.67 -1.88
CA SER A 27 -5.87 0.47 -2.02
C SER A 27 -5.49 -1.00 -1.91
N TYR A 28 -4.46 -1.40 -2.64
CA TYR A 28 -3.91 -2.75 -2.66
C TYR A 28 -2.38 -2.70 -2.81
N ALA A 29 -1.69 -3.76 -2.42
CA ALA A 29 -0.25 -3.87 -2.63
C ALA A 29 0.03 -4.78 -3.83
N VAL A 30 0.97 -4.38 -4.69
CA VAL A 30 1.43 -5.17 -5.84
C VAL A 30 2.89 -5.49 -5.66
N PHE A 31 3.24 -6.77 -5.80
CA PHE A 31 4.61 -7.25 -5.86
C PHE A 31 4.90 -7.73 -7.28
N ASP A 32 5.91 -7.13 -7.93
CA ASP A 32 6.28 -7.47 -9.32
C ASP A 32 7.41 -8.52 -9.44
N GLY A 33 7.88 -9.04 -8.29
CA GLY A 33 9.01 -9.96 -8.20
C GLY A 33 10.30 -9.29 -7.72
N ASN A 34 10.38 -7.96 -7.78
CA ASN A 34 11.50 -7.18 -7.26
C ASN A 34 11.03 -6.13 -6.23
N ASP A 35 10.01 -5.35 -6.57
CA ASP A 35 9.50 -4.25 -5.75
C ASP A 35 8.08 -4.53 -5.25
N LEU A 36 7.81 -4.10 -4.01
CA LEU A 36 6.46 -4.04 -3.45
C LEU A 36 5.98 -2.58 -3.42
N LYS A 37 4.80 -2.28 -3.97
CA LYS A 37 4.26 -0.92 -4.09
C LYS A 37 2.81 -0.83 -3.60
N LEU A 38 2.42 0.30 -3.02
CA LEU A 38 1.03 0.60 -2.67
C LEU A 38 0.30 1.28 -3.84
N GLU A 39 -0.70 0.62 -4.38
CA GLU A 39 -1.50 1.08 -5.51
C GLU A 39 -2.96 1.31 -5.13
N TYR A 40 -3.69 2.04 -5.98
CA TYR A 40 -5.08 2.43 -5.75
C TYR A 40 -5.94 2.06 -6.95
N TYR A 41 -7.08 1.42 -6.70
CA TYR A 41 -8.02 1.10 -7.75
C TYR A 41 -8.82 2.36 -8.12
N LYS A 42 -8.67 2.82 -9.36
CA LYS A 42 -9.49 3.91 -9.89
C LYS A 42 -10.78 3.33 -10.44
N GLN A 43 -11.91 3.55 -9.77
CA GLN A 43 -13.22 3.32 -10.38
C GLN A 43 -13.36 4.23 -11.61
N LYS A 44 -13.79 3.66 -12.74
CA LYS A 44 -14.07 4.39 -13.98
C LYS A 44 -15.33 5.23 -13.87
#